data_AF-A0A6L5Z093-F1
#
_entry.id   AF-A0A6L5Z093-F1
#
_cell.length_a   1.000
_cell.length_b   1.000
_cell.length_c   1.000
_cell.angle_alpha   90.00
_cell.angle_beta   90.00
_cell.angle_gamma   90.00
#
_symmetry.space_group_name_H-M   'P 1'
#
loop_
_entity.id
_entity.type
_entity.pdbx_description
1 polymer ?
#
loop_
_entity_poly.entity_id
_entity_poly.type
_entity_poly.pdbx_seq_one_letter_code
_entity_poly.pdbx_strand_id
1 'polypeptide(L)'
;MAFLGASIIAGVIYFVLSFLSGLYLSGPDVTTVSALVQAVVKTAVFVTLFHYAHNWIARLLGWYRIDQPEGRHTFDRNPALDQVREEGGR
;
A
#
# COMPACT_ATOMS: atom_id res chain seq x y z
N MET A 1 6.76 11.29 -4.16
CA MET A 1 6.48 9.86 -4.35
C MET A 1 5.32 9.50 -3.46
N ALA A 2 4.14 9.36 -4.05
CA ALA A 2 2.90 9.33 -3.30
C ALA A 2 2.60 7.90 -2.82
N PHE A 3 2.09 7.80 -1.59
CA PHE A 3 1.45 6.60 -1.02
C PHE A 3 2.32 5.37 -0.72
N LEU A 4 3.50 5.58 -0.13
CA LEU A 4 4.27 4.51 0.53
C LEU A 4 3.45 3.79 1.63
N GLY A 5 2.62 4.52 2.38
CA GLY A 5 1.84 3.96 3.49
C GLY A 5 0.89 2.82 3.09
N ALA A 6 0.12 3.01 2.01
CA ALA A 6 -0.79 1.97 1.51
C ALA A 6 -0.03 0.72 1.04
N SER A 7 1.13 0.91 0.42
CA SER A 7 1.98 -0.19 -0.05
C SER A 7 2.61 -0.97 1.10
N ILE A 8 2.99 -0.28 2.18
CA ILE A 8 3.51 -0.91 3.41
C ILE A 8 2.42 -1.76 4.07
N ILE A 9 1.22 -1.20 4.28
CA ILE A 9 0.12 -1.93 4.93
C ILE A 9 -0.28 -3.17 4.10
N ALA A 10 -0.44 -3.01 2.78
CA ALA A 10 -0.74 -4.11 1.87
C ALA A 10 0.36 -5.19 1.91
N GLY A 11 1.63 -4.78 1.94
CA GLY A 11 2.76 -5.69 2.06
C GLY A 11 2.76 -6.50 3.34
N VAL A 12 2.51 -5.87 4.49
CA VAL A 12 2.46 -6.56 5.79
C VAL A 12 1.33 -7.59 5.82
N ILE A 13 0.12 -7.21 5.38
CA ILE A 13 -1.02 -8.12 5.33
C ILE A 13 -0.72 -9.31 4.41
N TYR A 14 -0.21 -9.02 3.20
CA TYR A 14 0.14 -10.06 2.24
C TYR A 14 1.21 -11.02 2.79
N PHE A 15 2.24 -10.49 3.45
CA PHE A 15 3.28 -11.31 4.09
C PHE A 15 2.69 -12.27 5.10
N VAL A 16 1.86 -11.78 6.03
CA VAL A 16 1.24 -12.60 7.07
C VAL A 16 0.39 -13.70 6.45
N LEU A 17 -0.46 -13.35 5.48
CA LEU A 17 -1.31 -14.33 4.80
C LEU A 17 -0.50 -15.35 4.01
N SER A 18 0.53 -14.91 3.27
CA SER A 18 1.40 -15.80 2.50
C SER A 18 2.22 -16.73 3.39
N PHE A 19 2.70 -16.24 4.54
CA PHE A 19 3.48 -17.04 5.47
C PHE A 19 2.61 -18.08 6.17
N LEU A 20 1.45 -17.66 6.70
CA LEU A 20 0.50 -18.58 7.33
C LEU A 20 -0.02 -19.62 6.32
N SER A 21 -0.33 -19.22 5.09
CA SER A 21 -0.67 -20.16 4.03
C SER A 21 0.47 -21.15 3.75
N GLY A 22 1.72 -20.68 3.78
CA GLY A 22 2.91 -21.53 3.68
C GLY A 22 2.99 -22.59 4.78
N LEU A 23 2.61 -22.25 6.01
CA LEU A 23 2.65 -23.17 7.14
C LEU A 23 1.46 -24.14 7.21
N TYR A 24 0.26 -23.66 6.87
CA TYR A 24 -0.98 -24.41 7.08
C TYR A 24 -1.49 -25.16 5.84
N LEU A 25 -1.19 -24.67 4.64
CA LEU A 25 -1.78 -25.19 3.39
C LEU A 25 -0.74 -25.80 2.45
N SER A 26 0.55 -25.70 2.77
CA SER A 26 1.59 -26.30 1.92
C SER A 26 1.83 -27.76 2.29
N GLY A 27 2.27 -28.54 1.29
CA GLY A 27 2.53 -29.97 1.45
C GLY A 27 3.62 -30.30 2.48
N PRO A 28 3.78 -31.57 2.84
CA PRO A 28 4.66 -32.03 3.94
C PRO A 28 6.14 -31.66 3.78
N ASP A 29 6.56 -31.24 2.59
CA ASP A 29 7.96 -30.93 2.26
C ASP A 29 8.37 -29.46 2.52
N VAL A 30 7.44 -28.60 2.96
CA VAL A 30 7.73 -27.18 3.20
C VAL A 30 8.10 -26.94 4.66
N THR A 31 9.39 -26.69 4.90
CA THR A 31 9.88 -26.28 6.23
C THR A 31 9.47 -24.85 6.58
N THR A 32 9.41 -24.51 7.86
CA THR A 32 9.11 -23.14 8.34
C THR A 32 10.06 -22.09 7.73
N VAL A 33 11.35 -22.43 7.58
CA VAL A 33 12.35 -21.54 6.98
C VAL A 33 12.06 -21.33 5.50
N SER A 34 11.73 -22.40 4.76
CA SER A 34 11.34 -22.30 3.35
C SER A 34 10.07 -21.46 3.18
N ALA A 35 9.05 -21.68 4.02
CA ALA A 35 7.82 -20.89 4.02
C ALA A 35 8.10 -19.40 4.27
N LEU A 36 9.01 -19.07 5.20
CA LEU A 36 9.41 -17.69 5.49
C LEU A 36 10.09 -17.04 4.27
N VAL A 37 11.09 -17.70 3.69
CA VAL A 37 11.82 -17.18 2.52
C VAL A 37 10.86 -16.95 1.35
N GLN A 38 9.98 -17.92 1.07
CA GLN A 38 8.97 -17.77 0.02
C GLN A 38 8.02 -16.61 0.30
N ALA A 39 7.56 -16.44 1.54
CA ALA A 39 6.67 -15.35 1.91
C ALA A 39 7.37 -13.99 1.73
N VAL A 40 8.64 -13.85 2.11
CA VAL A 40 9.43 -12.63 1.89
C VAL A 40 9.54 -12.30 0.40
N VAL A 41 9.93 -13.28 -0.43
CA VAL A 41 10.08 -13.08 -1.87
C VAL A 41 8.75 -12.72 -2.53
N LYS A 42 7.67 -13.46 -2.22
CA LYS A 42 6.32 -13.17 -2.74
C LYS A 42 5.88 -11.78 -2.32
N THR A 43 6.15 -11.37 -1.08
CA THR A 43 5.80 -10.03 -0.58
C THR A 43 6.58 -8.95 -1.31
N ALA A 44 7.89 -9.12 -1.53
CA ALA A 44 8.69 -8.13 -2.25
C ALA A 44 8.16 -7.92 -3.68
N VAL A 45 7.82 -9.00 -4.38
CA VAL A 45 7.23 -8.93 -5.73
C VAL A 45 5.85 -8.27 -5.67
N PHE A 46 4.98 -8.71 -4.75
CA PHE A 46 3.64 -8.17 -4.59
C PHE A 46 3.65 -6.67 -4.27
N VAL A 47 4.42 -6.23 -3.28
CA VAL A 47 4.51 -4.82 -2.87
C VAL A 47 5.01 -3.95 -4.02
N THR A 48 6.01 -4.43 -4.76
CA THR A 48 6.54 -3.70 -5.92
C THR A 48 5.46 -3.51 -6.99
N LEU A 49 4.80 -4.59 -7.40
CA LEU A 49 3.74 -4.53 -8.40
C LEU A 49 2.53 -3.72 -7.92
N PHE A 50 2.11 -3.95 -6.67
CA PHE A 50 1.02 -3.22 -6.03
C PHE A 50 1.33 -1.73 -6.00
N HIS A 51 2.53 -1.31 -5.60
CA HIS A 51 2.90 0.10 -5.53
C HIS A 51 2.74 0.81 -6.88
N TYR A 52 3.26 0.21 -7.95
CA TYR A 52 3.14 0.79 -9.29
C TYR A 52 1.70 0.74 -9.81
N ALA A 53 1.00 -0.39 -9.67
CA ALA A 53 -0.37 -0.54 -10.14
C ALA A 53 -1.34 0.37 -9.38
N HIS A 54 -1.24 0.43 -8.06
CA HIS A 54 -2.07 1.28 -7.21
C HIS A 54 -1.88 2.76 -7.54
N ASN A 55 -0.63 3.21 -7.71
CA ASN A 55 -0.35 4.58 -8.12
C ASN A 55 -0.86 4.88 -9.53
N TRP A 56 -0.78 3.91 -10.46
CA TRP A 56 -1.31 4.06 -11.81
C TRP A 56 -2.84 4.17 -11.81
N ILE A 57 -3.55 3.27 -11.12
CA ILE A 57 -5.01 3.29 -11.00
C ILE A 57 -5.48 4.58 -10.34
N ALA A 58 -4.80 4.99 -9.27
CA ALA A 58 -5.21 6.16 -8.54
C ALA A 58 -5.03 7.46 -9.33
N ARG A 59 -3.99 7.54 -10.18
CA ARG A 59 -3.85 8.64 -11.15
C ARG A 59 -4.96 8.63 -12.18
N LEU A 60 -5.32 7.45 -12.70
CA LEU A 60 -6.38 7.31 -13.70
C LEU A 60 -7.76 7.68 -13.14
N LEU A 61 -8.00 7.43 -11.86
CA LEU A 61 -9.26 7.72 -11.18
C LEU A 61 -9.27 9.05 -10.42
N GLY A 62 -8.16 9.79 -10.42
CA GLY A 62 -8.02 11.04 -9.68
C GLY A 62 -8.25 10.87 -8.17
N TRP A 63 -7.91 9.71 -7.60
CA TRP A 63 -8.12 9.42 -6.17
C TRP A 63 -7.26 10.28 -5.26
N TYR A 64 -6.24 10.96 -5.79
CA TYR A 64 -5.26 11.67 -4.99
C TYR A 64 -5.20 13.17 -5.25
N ARG A 65 -4.88 13.88 -4.17
CA ARG A 65 -4.75 15.34 -4.11
C ARG A 65 -3.64 15.91 -5.00
N ILE A 66 -2.65 15.10 -5.35
CA ILE A 66 -1.54 15.48 -6.24
C ILE A 66 -2.02 15.60 -7.69
N ASP A 67 -3.08 14.87 -8.07
CA ASP A 67 -3.61 14.86 -9.43
C ASP A 67 -4.64 15.99 -9.65
N GLN A 68 -5.30 16.47 -8.57
CA GLN A 68 -6.16 17.66 -8.58
C GLN A 68 -5.94 18.49 -7.30
N PRO A 69 -4.95 19.39 -7.25
CA PRO A 69 -4.62 20.15 -6.04
C PRO A 69 -5.74 21.08 -5.56
N GLU A 70 -6.66 21.46 -6.45
CA GLU A 70 -7.77 22.37 -6.16
C GLU A 70 -9.09 21.64 -5.84
N GLY A 71 -9.18 20.34 -6.06
CA GLY A 71 -10.40 19.54 -5.81
C GLY A 71 -10.72 19.41 -4.31
N ARG A 72 -12.01 19.40 -3.96
CA ARG A 72 -12.47 19.01 -2.61
C ARG A 72 -12.34 17.50 -2.47
N HIS A 73 -11.24 17.03 -1.89
CA HIS A 73 -11.00 15.61 -1.64
C HIS A 73 -11.80 15.15 -0.41
N THR A 74 -12.71 14.19 -0.60
CA THR A 74 -13.51 13.60 0.48
C THR A 74 -12.75 12.59 1.33
N PHE A 75 -11.67 12.01 0.81
CA PHE A 75 -10.96 10.87 1.43
C PHE A 75 -9.62 11.22 2.09
N ASP A 76 -9.07 12.40 1.81
CA ASP A 76 -7.76 12.83 2.31
C ASP A 76 -7.90 14.19 3.03
N ARG A 77 -8.68 14.19 4.12
CA ARG A 77 -8.63 15.26 5.12
C ARG A 77 -7.30 15.15 5.85
N ASN A 78 -6.29 15.84 5.35
CA ASN A 78 -5.07 16.07 6.10
C ASN A 78 -5.22 17.40 6.87
N PRO A 79 -5.61 17.36 8.15
CA PRO A 79 -5.96 18.58 8.90
C PRO A 79 -4.81 19.59 8.98
N ALA A 80 -3.55 19.14 8.90
CA ALA A 80 -2.39 20.03 8.90
C ALA A 80 -2.27 20.86 7.60
N LEU A 81 -2.68 20.31 6.46
CA LEU A 81 -2.68 21.03 5.17
C LEU A 81 -3.94 21.88 4.98
N ASP A 82 -5.02 21.53 5.67
CA ASP A 82 -6.27 22.29 5.64
C ASP A 82 -6.15 23.56 6.51
N GLN A 83 -5.48 23.49 7.67
CA GLN A 83 -5.16 24.66 8.52
C GLN A 83 -4.33 25.72 7.80
N VAL A 84 -3.29 25.32 7.06
CA VAL A 84 -2.44 26.26 6.30
C VAL A 84 -3.24 27.01 5.22
N ARG A 85 -4.30 26.39 4.67
CA ARG A 85 -5.16 27.02 3.66
C ARG A 85 -6.14 28.04 4.27
N GLU A 86 -6.61 27.78 5.49
CA GLU A 86 -7.44 28.74 6.23
C GLU A 86 -6.62 29.95 6.72
N GLU A 87 -5.34 29.76 7.02
CA GLU A 87 -4.46 30.83 7.48
C GLU A 87 -3.84 31.66 6.34
N GLY A 88 -3.49 31.04 5.21
CA GLY A 88 -2.88 31.73 4.05
C GLY A 88 -3.88 32.40 3.09
N GLY A 89 -5.17 32.31 3.37
CA GLY A 89 -6.26 32.92 2.58
C GLY A 89 -6.81 34.24 3.16
N ARG A 90 -6.10 34.85 4.12
CA ARG A 90 -6.39 36.18 4.67
C ARG A 90 -5.37 37.21 4.21
#